data_AF-A0A364K2E4-F1
#
_entry.id   AF-A0A364K2E4-F1
#
_cell.length_a   1.000
_cell.length_b   1.000
_cell.length_c   1.000
_cell.angle_alpha   90.00
_cell.angle_beta   90.00
_cell.angle_gamma   90.00
#
_symmetry.space_group_name_H-M   'P 1'
#
loop_
_entity.id
_entity.type
_entity.pdbx_description
1 polymer ?
#
loop_
_entity_poly.entity_id
_entity_poly.type
_entity_poly.pdbx_seq_one_letter_code
_entity_poly.pdbx_strand_id
1 'polypeptide(L)'
;MGKKFSERERDYIRQKLIQEGKKLFEAFGLRKTSIEDLTKAAGIAQGTFYSFFNSKEELYFEIVEVEEENIRQTLFNESFLQGPVTKESLKQFLGHSITMIEQHPIFRQMYEQELLEQLIRKLPPEKLEKHANQDTEWALPLIQHWQNSDWIIDLDPKIIISMIRALIILTLQKQMIGEELYKPTIEFYIDMLAERLIRKEAK
;
A
#
# COMPACT_ATOMS: atom_id res chain seq x y z
N MET A 1 -16.21 34.60 8.90
CA MET A 1 -15.48 33.84 9.94
C MET A 1 -15.91 32.39 9.83
N GLY A 2 -14.99 31.48 9.52
CA GLY A 2 -15.30 30.06 9.28
C GLY A 2 -15.73 29.35 10.56
N LYS A 3 -16.78 28.51 10.48
CA LYS A 3 -17.23 27.67 11.59
C LYS A 3 -16.06 26.81 12.08
N LYS A 4 -15.67 26.96 13.34
CA LYS A 4 -14.61 26.15 13.94
C LYS A 4 -15.22 24.79 14.27
N PHE A 5 -14.95 23.79 13.44
CA PHE A 5 -15.40 22.41 13.68
C PHE A 5 -14.79 21.89 14.98
N SER A 6 -15.59 21.18 15.77
CA SER A 6 -15.08 20.34 16.86
C SER A 6 -14.17 19.23 16.31
N GLU A 7 -13.32 18.66 17.15
CA GLU A 7 -12.43 17.55 16.76
C GLU A 7 -13.23 16.37 16.18
N ARG A 8 -14.34 15.99 16.83
CA ARG A 8 -15.25 14.95 16.33
C ARG A 8 -15.87 15.28 14.96
N GLU A 9 -16.26 16.53 14.73
CA GLU A 9 -16.77 16.94 13.42
C GLU A 9 -15.66 16.91 12.35
N ARG A 10 -14.43 17.29 12.71
CA ARG A 10 -13.28 17.20 11.80
C ARG A 10 -13.01 15.75 11.41
N ASP A 11 -12.97 14.84 12.38
CA ASP A 11 -12.74 13.43 12.12
C ASP A 11 -13.84 12.83 11.25
N TYR A 12 -15.10 13.15 11.57
CA TYR A 12 -16.24 12.72 10.76
C TYR A 12 -16.13 13.20 9.30
N ILE A 13 -15.83 14.48 9.08
CA ILE A 13 -15.68 15.05 7.73
C ILE A 13 -14.50 14.40 7.00
N ARG A 14 -13.36 14.20 7.69
CA ARG A 14 -12.18 13.54 7.10
C ARG A 14 -12.50 12.13 6.66
N GLN A 15 -13.14 11.34 7.52
CA GLN A 15 -13.57 9.98 7.20
C GLN A 15 -14.58 9.95 6.04
N LYS A 16 -15.49 10.94 5.99
CA LYS A 16 -16.44 11.07 4.88
C LYS A 16 -15.74 11.38 3.56
N LEU A 17 -14.75 12.26 3.56
CA LEU A 17 -13.92 12.56 2.38
C LEU A 17 -13.14 11.33 1.90
N ILE A 18 -12.56 10.55 2.81
CA ILE A 18 -11.87 9.28 2.48
C ILE A 18 -12.86 8.29 1.87
N GLN A 19 -14.01 8.08 2.51
CA GLN A 19 -15.02 7.12 2.05
C GLN A 19 -15.61 7.47 0.67
N GLU A 20 -16.06 8.72 0.48
CA GLU A 20 -16.66 9.14 -0.78
C GLU A 20 -15.59 9.35 -1.86
N GLY A 21 -14.40 9.82 -1.47
CA GLY A 21 -13.24 9.92 -2.34
C GLY A 21 -12.83 8.56 -2.91
N LYS A 22 -12.76 7.52 -2.08
CA LYS A 22 -12.47 6.15 -2.51
C LYS A 22 -13.42 5.72 -3.63
N LYS A 23 -14.74 5.81 -3.40
CA LYS A 23 -15.76 5.44 -4.39
C LYS A 23 -15.59 6.19 -5.71
N LEU A 24 -15.37 7.50 -5.65
CA LEU A 24 -15.22 8.33 -6.84
C LEU A 24 -13.93 8.03 -7.59
N PHE A 25 -12.81 7.84 -6.89
CA PHE A 25 -11.54 7.48 -7.51
C PHE A 25 -11.59 6.08 -8.11
N GLU A 26 -12.19 5.09 -7.45
CA GLU A 26 -12.33 3.74 -8.01
C GLU A 26 -13.25 3.71 -9.24
N ALA A 27 -14.30 4.54 -9.26
CA ALA A 27 -15.25 4.58 -10.37
C ALA A 27 -14.74 5.38 -11.58
N PHE A 28 -14.09 6.53 -11.34
CA PHE A 28 -13.80 7.51 -12.40
C PHE A 28 -12.30 7.77 -12.60
N GLY A 29 -11.47 7.41 -11.63
CA GLY A 29 -10.04 7.70 -11.62
C GLY A 29 -9.71 9.10 -11.11
N LEU A 30 -8.50 9.29 -10.59
CA LEU A 30 -8.02 10.53 -9.98
C LEU A 30 -8.11 11.72 -10.95
N ARG A 31 -7.79 11.51 -12.23
CA ARG A 31 -7.83 12.57 -13.26
C ARG A 31 -9.23 13.14 -13.46
N LYS A 32 -10.24 12.28 -13.54
CA LYS A 32 -11.63 12.66 -13.88
C LYS A 32 -12.44 13.13 -12.67
N THR A 33 -11.99 12.85 -11.46
CA THR A 33 -12.64 13.32 -10.23
C THR A 33 -12.18 14.72 -9.85
N SER A 34 -13.11 15.67 -9.67
CA SER A 34 -12.81 17.03 -9.23
C SER A 34 -13.01 17.22 -7.73
N ILE A 35 -12.46 18.31 -7.16
CA ILE A 35 -12.73 18.70 -5.76
C ILE A 35 -14.21 19.03 -5.56
N GLU A 36 -14.89 19.52 -6.60
CA GLU A 36 -16.33 19.74 -6.57
C GLU A 36 -17.10 18.44 -6.37
N ASP A 37 -16.75 17.39 -7.13
CA ASP A 37 -17.39 16.07 -7.00
C ASP A 37 -17.18 15.50 -5.59
N LEU A 38 -15.95 15.59 -5.07
CA LEU A 38 -15.58 15.12 -3.74
C LEU A 38 -16.37 15.85 -2.64
N THR A 39 -16.41 17.18 -2.70
CA THR A 39 -17.09 17.99 -1.69
C THR A 39 -18.61 17.85 -1.75
N LYS A 40 -19.18 17.75 -2.96
CA LYS A 40 -20.60 17.46 -3.16
C LYS A 40 -20.98 16.10 -2.60
N ALA A 41 -20.18 15.06 -2.86
CA ALA A 41 -20.42 13.71 -2.32
C ALA A 41 -20.28 13.65 -0.79
N ALA A 42 -19.32 14.39 -0.22
CA ALA A 42 -19.13 14.49 1.23
C ALA A 42 -20.11 15.45 1.93
N GLY A 43 -20.93 16.21 1.17
CA GLY A 43 -21.89 17.17 1.73
C GLY A 43 -21.24 18.40 2.39
N ILE A 44 -20.07 18.82 1.92
CA ILE A 44 -19.32 19.97 2.46
C ILE A 44 -19.12 21.06 1.40
N ALA A 45 -18.85 22.30 1.84
CA ALA A 45 -18.44 23.36 0.93
C ALA A 45 -17.02 23.11 0.41
N GLN A 46 -16.72 23.53 -0.84
CA GLN A 46 -15.38 23.39 -1.43
C GLN A 46 -14.26 24.01 -0.57
N GLY A 47 -14.50 25.19 0.01
CA GLY A 47 -13.51 25.82 0.90
C GLY A 47 -13.17 25.00 2.14
N THR A 48 -14.08 24.13 2.59
CA THR A 48 -13.85 23.22 3.71
C THR A 48 -12.84 22.12 3.37
N PHE A 49 -12.79 21.66 2.11
CA PHE A 49 -11.84 20.64 1.66
C PHE A 49 -10.40 21.02 1.98
N TYR A 50 -10.03 22.27 1.67
CA TYR A 50 -8.68 22.80 1.87
C TYR A 50 -8.29 22.96 3.36
N SER A 51 -9.22 22.75 4.28
CA SER A 51 -8.90 22.64 5.71
C SER A 51 -8.48 21.23 6.16
N PHE A 52 -8.55 20.24 5.26
CA PHE A 52 -8.20 18.83 5.48
C PHE A 52 -7.10 18.34 4.54
N PHE A 53 -7.13 18.76 3.28
CA PHE A 53 -6.21 18.30 2.22
C PHE A 53 -5.81 19.48 1.33
N ASN A 54 -4.53 19.55 0.96
CA ASN A 54 -4.02 20.57 0.04
C ASN A 54 -4.42 20.31 -1.41
N SER A 55 -4.69 19.04 -1.74
CA SER A 55 -5.05 18.61 -3.10
C SER A 55 -5.88 17.33 -3.09
N LYS A 56 -6.52 17.00 -4.22
CA LYS A 56 -7.19 15.70 -4.39
C LYS A 56 -6.19 14.54 -4.45
N GLU A 57 -4.97 14.82 -4.89
CA GLU A 57 -3.85 13.87 -4.88
C GLU A 57 -3.44 13.50 -3.46
N GLU A 58 -3.46 14.47 -2.54
CA GLU A 58 -3.23 14.20 -1.13
C GLU A 58 -4.33 13.32 -0.51
N LEU A 59 -5.60 13.57 -0.85
CA LEU A 59 -6.69 12.70 -0.43
C LEU A 59 -6.55 11.29 -1.03
N TYR A 60 -6.22 11.20 -2.32
CA TYR A 60 -6.02 9.91 -3.00
C TYR A 60 -4.90 9.10 -2.33
N PHE A 61 -3.76 9.74 -2.04
CA PHE A 61 -2.65 9.08 -1.36
C PHE A 61 -3.05 8.57 0.04
N GLU A 62 -3.82 9.36 0.79
CA GLU A 62 -4.30 8.91 2.10
C GLU A 62 -5.28 7.73 2.01
N ILE A 63 -6.11 7.68 0.95
CA ILE A 63 -6.95 6.50 0.68
C ILE A 63 -6.07 5.29 0.36
N VAL A 64 -5.01 5.45 -0.44
CA VAL A 64 -4.04 4.38 -0.72
C VAL A 64 -3.43 3.85 0.58
N GLU A 65 -2.96 4.74 1.48
CA GLU A 65 -2.40 4.34 2.78
C GLU A 65 -3.41 3.55 3.64
N VAL A 66 -4.69 3.94 3.63
CA VAL A 66 -5.78 3.22 4.33
C VAL A 66 -6.00 1.83 3.73
N GLU A 67 -5.98 1.69 2.41
CA GLU A 67 -6.18 0.38 1.77
C GLU A 67 -4.97 -0.54 1.93
N GLU A 68 -3.75 -0.01 1.93
CA GLU A 68 -2.56 -0.78 2.28
C GLU A 68 -2.63 -1.30 3.71
N GLU A 69 -3.11 -0.49 4.66
CA GLU A 69 -3.31 -0.92 6.03
C GLU A 69 -4.36 -2.04 6.11
N ASN A 70 -5.48 -1.92 5.38
CA ASN A 70 -6.50 -2.97 5.30
C ASN A 70 -5.91 -4.28 4.74
N ILE A 71 -5.07 -4.19 3.70
CA ILE A 71 -4.37 -5.35 3.13
C ILE A 71 -3.43 -5.96 4.17
N ARG A 72 -2.60 -5.14 4.86
CA ARG A 72 -1.70 -5.62 5.92
C ARG A 72 -2.44 -6.34 7.03
N GLN A 73 -3.55 -5.78 7.51
CA GLN A 73 -4.38 -6.39 8.55
C GLN A 73 -4.99 -7.72 8.08
N THR A 74 -5.47 -7.77 6.83
CA THR A 74 -6.01 -8.99 6.23
C THR A 74 -4.94 -10.08 6.20
N LEU A 75 -3.76 -9.74 5.68
CA LEU A 75 -2.61 -10.63 5.61
C LEU A 75 -2.11 -11.08 6.99
N PHE A 76 -2.15 -10.21 8.00
CA PHE A 76 -1.72 -10.55 9.35
C PHE A 76 -2.62 -11.61 10.01
N ASN A 77 -3.90 -11.61 9.66
CA ASN A 77 -4.88 -12.56 10.18
C ASN A 77 -4.86 -13.91 9.46
N GLU A 78 -4.09 -14.04 8.39
CA GLU A 78 -4.00 -15.27 7.62
C GLU A 78 -3.19 -16.36 8.34
N SER A 79 -3.62 -17.60 8.12
CA SER A 79 -3.06 -18.78 8.79
C SER A 79 -1.58 -19.03 8.50
N PHE A 80 -1.05 -18.57 7.37
CA PHE A 80 0.35 -18.81 6.98
C PHE A 80 1.37 -18.04 7.84
N LEU A 81 0.93 -17.10 8.68
CA LEU A 81 1.78 -16.40 9.67
C LEU A 81 1.71 -17.01 11.08
N GLN A 82 0.84 -18.01 11.30
CA GLN A 82 0.55 -18.59 12.63
C GLN A 82 1.49 -19.74 13.01
N GLY A 83 2.55 -19.99 12.24
CA GLY A 83 3.49 -21.09 12.45
C GLY A 83 4.82 -20.87 11.72
N PRO A 84 5.67 -21.91 11.64
CA PRO A 84 6.96 -21.80 10.95
C PRO A 84 6.80 -21.34 9.51
N VAL A 85 7.57 -20.32 9.12
CA VAL A 85 7.61 -19.88 7.73
C VAL A 85 8.43 -20.88 6.90
N THR A 86 7.83 -21.39 5.84
CA THR A 86 8.45 -22.29 4.85
C THR A 86 8.56 -21.58 3.51
N LYS A 87 9.24 -22.21 2.55
CA LYS A 87 9.28 -21.69 1.19
C LYS A 87 7.87 -21.58 0.62
N GLU A 88 7.08 -22.63 0.78
CA GLU A 88 5.72 -22.70 0.27
C GLU A 88 4.83 -21.65 0.92
N SER A 89 4.89 -21.47 2.25
CA SER A 89 4.06 -20.46 2.93
C SER A 89 4.49 -19.04 2.59
N LEU A 90 5.79 -18.77 2.43
CA LEU A 90 6.28 -17.47 1.98
C LEU A 90 5.86 -17.17 0.53
N LYS A 91 5.93 -18.15 -0.38
CA LYS A 91 5.44 -18.00 -1.76
C LYS A 91 3.94 -17.70 -1.80
N GLN A 92 3.15 -18.42 -1.00
CA GLN A 92 1.71 -18.19 -0.88
C GLN A 92 1.42 -16.79 -0.34
N PHE A 93 2.11 -16.37 0.72
CA PHE A 93 1.97 -15.03 1.28
C PHE A 93 2.27 -13.93 0.25
N LEU A 94 3.42 -14.00 -0.42
CA LEU A 94 3.81 -13.00 -1.41
C LEU A 94 2.87 -12.99 -2.62
N GLY A 95 2.51 -14.17 -3.15
CA GLY A 95 1.58 -14.29 -4.27
C GLY A 95 0.17 -13.78 -3.94
N HIS A 96 -0.32 -14.05 -2.72
CA HIS A 96 -1.61 -13.53 -2.26
C HIS A 96 -1.57 -12.01 -2.07
N SER A 97 -0.50 -11.48 -1.47
CA SER A 97 -0.28 -10.04 -1.31
C SER A 97 -0.34 -9.30 -2.66
N ILE A 98 0.33 -9.86 -3.67
CA ILE A 98 0.35 -9.31 -5.02
C ILE A 98 -1.03 -9.37 -5.66
N THR A 99 -1.73 -10.49 -5.51
CA THR A 99 -3.10 -10.66 -6.04
C THR A 99 -4.07 -9.62 -5.43
N MET A 100 -3.97 -9.38 -4.12
CA MET A 100 -4.79 -8.38 -3.41
C MET A 100 -4.55 -6.96 -3.96
N ILE A 101 -3.29 -6.59 -4.22
CA ILE A 101 -2.94 -5.30 -4.80
C ILE A 101 -3.45 -5.19 -6.25
N GLU A 102 -3.23 -6.23 -7.06
CA GLU A 102 -3.60 -6.23 -8.48
C GLU A 102 -5.11 -6.12 -8.72
N GLN A 103 -5.88 -6.76 -7.86
CA GLN A 103 -7.34 -6.81 -7.99
C GLN A 103 -8.02 -5.57 -7.41
N HIS A 104 -7.33 -4.81 -6.55
CA HIS A 104 -7.96 -3.70 -5.86
C HIS A 104 -7.97 -2.42 -6.75
N PRO A 105 -9.16 -1.86 -7.07
CA PRO A 105 -9.30 -0.79 -8.06
C PRO A 105 -8.51 0.50 -7.77
N ILE A 106 -8.32 0.84 -6.50
CA ILE A 106 -7.54 2.05 -6.12
C ILE A 106 -6.09 1.99 -6.64
N PHE A 107 -5.43 0.83 -6.55
CA PHE A 107 -4.03 0.67 -6.95
C PHE A 107 -3.87 0.55 -8.46
N ARG A 108 -4.93 0.18 -9.19
CA ARG A 108 -4.88 0.09 -10.66
C ARG A 108 -4.45 1.41 -11.31
N GLN A 109 -4.80 2.52 -10.70
CA GLN A 109 -4.43 3.84 -11.21
C GLN A 109 -2.93 4.13 -11.02
N MET A 110 -2.28 3.49 -10.04
CA MET A 110 -0.84 3.63 -9.80
C MET A 110 0.01 2.97 -10.90
N TYR A 111 -0.57 2.13 -11.76
CA TYR A 111 0.11 1.63 -12.97
C TYR A 111 0.34 2.72 -14.03
N GLU A 112 -0.34 3.87 -13.92
CA GLU A 112 -0.11 5.01 -14.81
C GLU A 112 1.16 5.76 -14.35
N GLN A 113 2.27 5.67 -15.10
CA GLN A 113 3.56 6.30 -14.74
C GLN A 113 3.43 7.79 -14.37
N GLU A 114 2.60 8.51 -15.12
CA GLU A 114 2.34 9.93 -14.91
C GLU A 114 1.69 10.23 -13.54
N LEU A 115 0.99 9.27 -12.95
CA LEU A 115 0.34 9.43 -11.64
C LEU A 115 1.37 9.48 -10.51
N LEU A 116 2.34 8.57 -10.51
CA LEU A 116 3.37 8.52 -9.46
C LEU A 116 4.18 9.82 -9.42
N GLU A 117 4.57 10.35 -10.58
CA GLU A 117 5.25 11.64 -10.66
C GLU A 117 4.38 12.80 -10.14
N GLN A 118 3.08 12.78 -10.44
CA GLN A 118 2.14 13.79 -9.94
C GLN A 118 1.99 13.73 -8.43
N LEU A 119 1.91 12.53 -7.84
CA LEU A 119 1.84 12.34 -6.39
C LEU A 119 3.11 12.89 -5.72
N ILE A 120 4.29 12.51 -6.21
CA ILE A 120 5.58 12.99 -5.66
C ILE A 120 5.65 14.52 -5.67
N ARG A 121 5.15 15.18 -6.73
CA ARG A 121 5.17 16.64 -6.84
C ARG A 121 4.15 17.36 -5.96
N LYS A 122 3.00 16.74 -5.68
CA LYS A 122 1.87 17.38 -5.00
C LYS A 122 1.74 17.00 -3.52
N LEU A 123 2.44 15.96 -3.08
CA LEU A 123 2.43 15.54 -1.69
C LEU A 123 3.45 16.31 -0.85
N PRO A 124 3.16 16.59 0.43
CA PRO A 124 4.15 17.06 1.37
C PRO A 124 5.31 16.04 1.50
N PRO A 125 6.58 16.48 1.51
CA PRO A 125 7.73 15.58 1.66
C PRO A 125 7.64 14.70 2.90
N GLU A 126 7.13 15.26 4.00
CA GLU A 126 6.94 14.57 5.27
C GLU A 126 5.96 13.38 5.15
N LYS A 127 4.93 13.48 4.29
CA LYS A 127 4.00 12.37 4.03
C LYS A 127 4.70 11.22 3.30
N LEU A 128 5.54 11.54 2.30
CA LEU A 128 6.30 10.53 1.56
C LEU A 128 7.31 9.81 2.46
N GLU A 129 8.03 10.57 3.30
CA GLU A 129 8.98 10.01 4.26
C GLU A 129 8.29 9.11 5.29
N LYS A 130 7.16 9.58 5.85
CA LYS A 130 6.36 8.80 6.80
C LYS A 130 5.90 7.48 6.17
N HIS A 131 5.35 7.51 4.96
CA HIS A 131 4.91 6.31 4.26
C HIS A 131 6.06 5.31 4.05
N ALA A 132 7.24 5.79 3.62
CA ALA A 132 8.42 4.93 3.45
C ALA A 132 8.88 4.25 4.77
N ASN A 133 8.66 4.91 5.91
CA ASN A 133 8.99 4.38 7.23
C ASN A 133 7.94 3.38 7.75
N GLN A 134 6.66 3.58 7.44
CA GLN A 134 5.56 2.69 7.87
C GLN A 134 5.79 1.24 7.43
N ASP A 135 6.28 1.03 6.20
CA ASP A 135 6.66 -0.29 5.68
C ASP A 135 7.64 -1.03 6.59
N THR A 136 8.59 -0.29 7.15
CA THR A 136 9.59 -0.87 8.06
C THR A 136 8.99 -1.10 9.43
N GLU A 137 8.21 -0.16 9.94
CA GLU A 137 7.58 -0.25 11.26
C GLU A 137 6.68 -1.48 11.40
N TRP A 138 5.88 -1.81 10.37
CA TRP A 138 4.98 -2.96 10.44
C TRP A 138 5.70 -4.30 10.28
N ALA A 139 6.67 -4.39 9.36
CA ALA A 139 7.28 -5.67 8.98
C ALA A 139 8.42 -6.08 9.92
N LEU A 140 9.10 -5.13 10.56
CA LEU A 140 10.28 -5.39 11.37
C LEU A 140 10.04 -6.39 12.51
N PRO A 141 8.97 -6.29 13.32
CA PRO A 141 8.71 -7.27 14.38
C PRO A 141 8.51 -8.69 13.84
N LEU A 142 7.86 -8.83 12.68
CA LEU A 142 7.61 -10.12 12.03
C LEU A 142 8.91 -10.75 11.53
N ILE A 143 9.74 -10.00 10.81
CA ILE A 143 11.02 -10.48 10.30
C ILE A 143 11.97 -10.84 11.45
N GLN A 144 12.04 -10.01 12.49
CA GLN A 144 12.83 -10.30 13.68
C GLN A 144 12.35 -11.56 14.41
N HIS A 145 11.03 -11.74 14.52
CA HIS A 145 10.46 -12.97 15.08
C HIS A 145 10.91 -14.20 14.30
N TRP A 146 10.80 -14.19 12.96
CA TRP A 146 11.24 -15.30 12.11
C TRP A 146 12.74 -15.59 12.21
N GLN A 147 13.58 -14.55 12.37
CA GLN A 147 15.02 -14.71 12.59
C GLN A 147 15.34 -15.31 13.96
N ASN A 148 14.69 -14.82 15.02
CA ASN A 148 14.85 -15.34 16.38
C ASN A 148 14.39 -16.80 16.51
N SER A 149 13.44 -17.21 15.67
CA SER A 149 12.97 -18.59 15.56
C SER A 149 13.80 -19.47 14.60
N ASP A 150 14.87 -18.94 14.00
CA ASP A 150 15.78 -19.61 13.05
C ASP A 150 15.06 -20.15 11.79
N TRP A 151 13.94 -19.54 11.38
CA TRP A 151 13.19 -19.95 10.18
C TRP A 151 13.75 -19.31 8.90
N ILE A 152 14.30 -18.10 9.03
CA ILE A 152 14.90 -17.36 7.92
C ILE A 152 16.37 -17.04 8.18
N ILE A 153 17.08 -16.67 7.13
CA ILE A 153 18.50 -16.31 7.19
C ILE A 153 18.75 -15.14 8.15
N ASP A 154 19.95 -15.15 8.75
CA ASP A 154 20.44 -14.01 9.52
C ASP A 154 21.06 -12.99 8.56
N LEU A 155 20.29 -11.92 8.29
CA LEU A 155 20.61 -10.79 7.43
C LEU A 155 20.00 -9.55 8.10
N ASP A 156 20.52 -8.35 7.85
CA ASP A 156 19.86 -7.14 8.34
C ASP A 156 18.36 -7.17 7.95
N PRO A 157 17.42 -7.13 8.92
CA PRO A 157 16.00 -7.26 8.64
C PRO A 157 15.49 -6.14 7.71
N LYS A 158 16.11 -4.95 7.73
CA LYS A 158 15.77 -3.86 6.82
C LYS A 158 16.07 -4.21 5.36
N ILE A 159 17.10 -5.01 5.11
CA ILE A 159 17.39 -5.51 3.76
C ILE A 159 16.27 -6.44 3.30
N ILE A 160 15.84 -7.39 4.14
CA ILE A 160 14.75 -8.33 3.81
C ILE A 160 13.45 -7.55 3.51
N ILE A 161 13.10 -6.59 4.37
CA ILE A 161 11.92 -5.73 4.17
C ILE A 161 12.03 -4.96 2.86
N SER A 162 13.20 -4.37 2.56
CA SER A 162 13.40 -3.64 1.31
C SER A 162 13.30 -4.51 0.07
N MET A 163 13.69 -5.78 0.14
CA MET A 163 13.54 -6.75 -0.96
C MET A 163 12.07 -7.10 -1.22
N ILE A 164 11.28 -7.32 -0.17
CA ILE A 164 9.83 -7.55 -0.28
C ILE A 164 9.15 -6.30 -0.85
N ARG A 165 9.49 -5.12 -0.34
CA ARG A 165 8.99 -3.85 -0.87
C ARG A 165 9.34 -3.66 -2.35
N ALA A 166 10.56 -4.00 -2.75
CA ALA A 166 10.97 -3.92 -4.15
C ALA A 166 10.11 -4.84 -5.05
N LEU A 167 9.78 -6.05 -4.58
CA LEU A 167 8.85 -6.93 -5.28
C LEU A 167 7.46 -6.28 -5.44
N ILE A 168 6.92 -5.67 -4.38
CA ILE A 168 5.63 -4.96 -4.45
C ILE A 168 5.68 -3.77 -5.41
N ILE A 169 6.77 -2.99 -5.42
CA ILE A 169 6.92 -1.88 -6.37
C ILE A 169 6.95 -2.40 -7.81
N LEU A 170 7.60 -3.55 -8.07
CA LEU A 170 7.63 -4.16 -9.40
C LEU A 170 6.24 -4.56 -9.90
N THR A 171 5.31 -4.92 -9.02
CA THR A 171 3.93 -5.22 -9.45
C THR A 171 3.24 -3.99 -10.02
N LEU A 172 3.55 -2.81 -9.49
CA LEU A 172 3.10 -1.51 -10.00
C LEU A 172 3.74 -1.11 -11.34
N GLN A 173 4.72 -1.86 -11.84
CA GLN A 173 5.45 -1.58 -13.09
C GLN A 173 5.11 -2.57 -14.21
N LYS A 174 3.92 -3.18 -14.18
CA LYS A 174 3.47 -4.15 -15.18
C LYS A 174 3.66 -3.70 -16.63
N GLN A 175 3.35 -2.43 -16.95
CA GLN A 175 3.51 -1.90 -18.31
C GLN A 175 4.99 -1.80 -18.73
N MET A 176 5.89 -1.47 -17.80
CA MET A 176 7.32 -1.35 -18.05
C MET A 176 7.96 -2.74 -18.24
N ILE A 177 7.53 -3.73 -17.46
CA ILE A 177 8.00 -5.12 -17.57
C ILE A 177 7.47 -5.78 -18.86
N GLY A 178 6.27 -5.37 -19.30
CA GLY A 178 5.57 -5.93 -20.45
C GLY A 178 4.57 -7.00 -20.05
N GLU A 179 3.35 -6.94 -20.59
CA GLU A 179 2.22 -7.76 -20.12
C GLU A 179 2.46 -9.27 -20.24
N GLU A 180 3.16 -9.72 -21.29
CA GLU A 180 3.48 -11.13 -21.52
C GLU A 180 4.49 -11.67 -20.50
N LEU A 181 5.51 -10.88 -20.17
CA LEU A 181 6.61 -11.28 -19.31
C LEU A 181 6.36 -10.97 -17.83
N TYR A 182 5.37 -10.13 -17.53
CA TYR A 182 5.07 -9.67 -16.17
C TYR A 182 4.86 -10.83 -15.21
N LYS A 183 3.88 -11.70 -15.50
CA LYS A 183 3.52 -12.81 -14.62
C LYS A 183 4.69 -13.77 -14.36
N PRO A 184 5.37 -14.34 -15.39
CA PRO A 184 6.50 -15.23 -15.14
C PRO A 184 7.67 -14.53 -14.44
N THR A 185 7.86 -13.22 -14.65
CA THR A 185 8.89 -12.44 -13.95
C THR A 185 8.59 -12.35 -12.45
N ILE A 186 7.37 -11.98 -12.09
CA ILE A 186 6.95 -11.85 -10.69
C ILE A 186 6.98 -13.21 -9.97
N GLU A 187 6.49 -14.27 -10.61
CA GLU A 187 6.55 -15.63 -10.07
C GLU A 187 8.00 -16.07 -9.81
N PHE A 188 8.91 -15.80 -10.75
CA PHE A 188 10.32 -16.12 -10.57
C PHE A 188 10.99 -15.30 -9.45
N TYR A 189 10.64 -14.03 -9.28
CA TYR A 189 11.12 -13.22 -8.15
C TYR A 189 10.65 -13.78 -6.79
N ILE A 190 9.39 -14.17 -6.69
CA ILE A 190 8.83 -14.80 -5.49
C ILE A 190 9.61 -16.09 -5.18
N ASP A 191 9.86 -16.92 -6.19
CA ASP A 191 10.63 -18.14 -6.05
C ASP A 191 12.05 -17.86 -5.54
N MET A 192 12.76 -16.91 -6.15
CA MET A 192 14.12 -16.53 -5.71
C MET A 192 14.15 -16.04 -4.26
N LEU A 193 13.18 -15.21 -3.86
CA LEU A 193 13.09 -14.70 -2.49
C LEU A 193 12.86 -15.84 -1.50
N ALA A 194 11.89 -16.71 -1.76
CA ALA A 194 11.61 -17.84 -0.89
C ALA A 194 12.80 -18.80 -0.78
N GLU A 195 13.47 -19.08 -1.91
CA GLU A 195 14.63 -19.96 -1.95
C GLU A 195 15.83 -19.39 -1.18
N ARG A 196 16.00 -18.06 -1.20
CA ARG A 196 17.13 -17.38 -0.58
C ARG A 196 16.93 -17.09 0.91
N LEU A 197 15.70 -16.73 1.31
CA LEU A 197 15.40 -16.23 2.65
C LEU A 197 15.14 -17.36 3.66
N ILE A 198 14.53 -18.47 3.23
CA ILE A 198 14.20 -19.58 4.12
C ILE A 198 15.45 -20.41 4.39
N ARG A 199 15.73 -20.69 5.67
CA ARG A 199 16.82 -21.62 6.01
C ARG A 199 16.41 -23.02 5.59
N LYS A 200 17.36 -23.79 5.04
CA LYS A 200 17.14 -25.22 4.79
C LYS A 200 16.88 -25.89 6.13
N GLU A 201 15.81 -26.67 6.23
CA GLU A 201 15.58 -27.52 7.40
C GLU A 201 16.87 -28.28 7.72
N ALA A 202 17.31 -28.19 8.97
CA ALA A 202 18.41 -29.01 9.44
C ALA A 202 17.97 -30.47 9.27
N LYS A 203 18.73 -31.22 8.45
CA LYS A 203 18.56 -32.67 8.31
C LYS A 203 18.71 -33.38 9.65
#